data_AF-A0A8T4X202-F1
#
_entry.id   AF-A0A8T4X202-F1
#
_cell.length_a   1.000
_cell.length_b   1.000
_cell.length_c   1.000
_cell.angle_alpha   90.00
_cell.angle_beta   90.00
_cell.angle_gamma   90.00
#
_symmetry.space_group_name_H-M   'P 1'
#
loop_
_entity.id
_entity.type
_entity.pdbx_description
1 polymer ?
#
loop_
_entity_poly.entity_id
_entity_poly.type
_entity_poly.pdbx_seq_one_letter_code
_entity_poly.pdbx_strand_id
1 'polypeptide(L)'
;MRLGSRSSNEYIQLLNKKNEYIQQQFLEKILHLTKLKNVQVMLGDATITEQKTFDPGLVNDFYQTIIKQLKDWSVQEISISNNEDIRRIFTKFEIREGNYLISGHMSLQYHVLLYYKPDQQVIKLQKELSDIIDLTKNKEKQMSDNSDQFVLNKLKEKGYKDFDHQKLFEIFYENDEFREKIYKEIENDIEVDFQELSNKKTKLIKDLDNLLIETYQTSPVLIDDTRLITGEEGCLCTFDIEFIKNKTKEGLFDPRKMSESVKDSIIKRLDEFSKLLQI
;
A
#
# COMPACT_ATOMS: atom_id res chain seq x y z
N MET A 1 8.48 1.21 26.79
CA MET A 1 9.78 1.88 26.62
C MET A 1 10.43 1.38 25.34
N ARG A 2 10.69 2.27 24.39
CA ARG A 2 11.37 1.97 23.12
C ARG A 2 12.88 1.86 23.31
N LEU A 3 13.46 0.74 22.89
CA LEU A 3 14.91 0.60 22.82
C LEU A 3 15.48 1.52 21.73
N GLY A 4 16.63 2.12 22.02
CA GLY A 4 17.26 3.19 21.22
C GLY A 4 17.05 4.60 21.78
N SER A 5 16.15 4.77 22.77
CA SER A 5 15.96 6.06 23.45
C SER A 5 17.12 6.37 24.41
N ARG A 6 17.52 7.65 24.53
CA ARG A 6 18.58 8.07 25.46
C ARG A 6 18.21 7.72 26.91
N SER A 7 19.13 7.09 27.63
CA SER A 7 18.94 6.69 29.04
C SER A 7 20.25 6.77 29.81
N SER A 8 20.17 7.17 31.08
CA SER A 8 21.30 7.14 32.02
C SER A 8 21.43 5.81 32.77
N ASN A 9 20.49 4.88 32.58
CA ASN A 9 20.52 3.56 33.22
C ASN A 9 21.44 2.60 32.43
N GLU A 10 22.43 2.01 33.11
CA GLU A 10 23.44 1.12 32.50
C GLU A 10 22.82 -0.09 31.79
N TYR A 11 21.81 -0.72 32.39
CA TYR A 11 21.12 -1.85 31.78
C TYR A 11 20.38 -1.45 30.51
N ILE A 12 19.73 -0.28 30.49
CA ILE A 12 19.08 0.23 29.27
C ILE A 12 20.10 0.61 28.20
N GLN A 13 21.26 1.18 28.58
CA GLN A 13 22.35 1.44 27.64
C GLN A 13 22.87 0.15 27.00
N LEU A 14 22.98 -0.93 27.77
CA LEU A 14 23.34 -2.24 27.24
C LEU A 14 22.30 -2.76 26.24
N LEU A 15 21.00 -2.69 26.57
CA LEU A 15 19.93 -3.08 25.66
C LEU A 15 19.91 -2.23 24.39
N ASN A 16 20.18 -0.93 24.50
CA ASN A 16 20.26 -0.03 23.36
C ASN A 16 21.40 -0.42 22.40
N LYS A 17 22.58 -0.78 22.92
CA LYS A 17 23.69 -1.28 22.09
C LYS A 17 23.33 -2.57 21.35
N LYS A 18 22.62 -3.49 22.01
CA LYS A 18 22.12 -4.72 21.36
C LYS A 18 21.09 -4.41 20.29
N ASN A 19 20.16 -3.49 20.57
CA ASN A 19 19.16 -3.05 19.60
C ASN A 19 19.82 -2.38 18.38
N GLU A 20 20.82 -1.53 18.58
CA GLU A 20 21.57 -0.90 17.49
C GLU A 20 22.27 -1.96 16.61
N TYR A 21 22.92 -2.95 17.23
CA TYR A 21 23.52 -4.07 16.51
C TYR A 21 22.49 -4.86 15.68
N ILE A 22 21.34 -5.18 16.27
CA ILE A 22 20.23 -5.85 15.58
C ILE A 22 19.73 -5.02 14.39
N GLN A 23 19.55 -3.71 14.58
CA GLN A 23 19.10 -2.79 13.53
C GLN A 23 20.09 -2.73 12.36
N GLN A 24 21.40 -2.72 12.64
CA GLN A 24 22.43 -2.74 11.61
C GLN A 24 22.43 -4.06 10.82
N GLN A 25 22.36 -5.21 11.50
CA GLN A 25 22.29 -6.52 10.84
C GLN A 25 21.02 -6.66 9.99
N PHE A 26 19.89 -6.18 10.49
CA PHE A 26 18.64 -6.15 9.75
C PHE A 26 18.76 -5.27 8.49
N LEU A 27 19.30 -4.06 8.63
CA LEU A 27 19.53 -3.14 7.52
C LEU A 27 20.43 -3.75 6.44
N GLU A 28 21.54 -4.38 6.83
CA GLU A 28 22.46 -5.08 5.91
C GLU A 28 21.75 -6.19 5.14
N LYS A 29 20.89 -6.97 5.81
CA LYS A 29 20.11 -8.02 5.15
C LYS A 29 19.09 -7.44 4.17
N ILE A 30 18.35 -6.40 4.58
CA ILE A 30 17.39 -5.73 3.70
C ILE A 30 18.10 -5.15 2.46
N LEU A 31 19.23 -4.45 2.64
CA LEU A 31 20.07 -3.94 1.55
C LEU A 31 20.42 -5.02 0.52
N HIS A 32 20.74 -6.23 0.98
CA HIS A 32 21.05 -7.36 0.11
C HIS A 32 19.81 -7.88 -0.64
N LEU A 33 18.69 -8.05 0.07
CA LEU A 33 17.45 -8.59 -0.49
C LEU A 33 16.78 -7.61 -1.46
N THR A 34 16.92 -6.30 -1.22
CA THR A 34 16.36 -5.24 -2.07
C THR A 34 17.36 -4.77 -3.14
N LYS A 35 18.34 -5.59 -3.49
CA LYS A 35 19.29 -5.26 -4.55
C LYS A 35 18.57 -5.10 -5.89
N LEU A 36 18.63 -3.90 -6.44
CA LEU A 36 17.96 -3.55 -7.69
C LEU A 36 18.53 -4.33 -8.88
N LYS A 37 17.63 -4.82 -9.71
CA LYS A 37 17.88 -5.46 -11.01
C LYS A 37 17.18 -4.65 -12.10
N ASN A 38 17.75 -4.64 -13.29
CA ASN A 38 17.12 -4.01 -14.44
C ASN A 38 16.05 -4.95 -15.01
N VAL A 39 14.91 -4.37 -15.36
CA VAL A 39 13.82 -5.04 -16.08
C VAL A 39 13.38 -4.14 -17.23
N GLN A 40 13.11 -4.75 -18.38
CA GLN A 40 12.53 -4.03 -19.51
C GLN A 40 11.03 -3.84 -19.28
N VAL A 41 10.57 -2.63 -19.49
CA VAL A 41 9.17 -2.24 -19.35
C VAL A 41 8.74 -1.39 -20.54
N MET A 42 7.45 -1.31 -20.78
CA MET A 42 6.86 -0.48 -21.82
C MET A 42 6.06 0.67 -21.21
N LEU A 43 6.29 1.88 -21.72
CA LEU A 43 5.55 3.09 -21.36
C LEU A 43 4.20 3.16 -22.11
N GLY A 44 3.34 4.11 -21.72
CA GLY A 44 2.03 4.31 -22.35
C GLY A 44 2.09 4.72 -23.83
N ASP A 45 3.24 5.20 -24.32
CA ASP A 45 3.50 5.57 -25.71
C ASP A 45 4.16 4.44 -26.53
N ALA A 46 4.16 3.21 -25.98
CA ALA A 46 4.82 2.03 -26.53
C ALA A 46 6.37 2.08 -26.55
N THR A 47 7.00 3.08 -25.93
CA THR A 47 8.45 3.11 -25.79
C THR A 47 8.92 2.05 -24.79
N ILE A 48 9.89 1.22 -25.20
CA ILE A 48 10.54 0.24 -24.32
C ILE A 48 11.70 0.93 -23.59
N THR A 49 11.74 0.82 -22.27
CA THR A 49 12.79 1.37 -21.41
C THR A 49 13.22 0.36 -20.35
N GLU A 50 14.34 0.61 -19.69
CA GLU A 50 14.77 -0.17 -18.52
C GLU A 50 14.39 0.54 -17.22
N GLN A 51 13.80 -0.21 -16.30
CA GLN A 51 13.53 0.23 -14.94
C GLN A 51 14.30 -0.63 -13.94
N LYS A 52 14.60 -0.05 -12.78
CA LYS A 52 15.21 -0.75 -11.66
C LYS A 52 14.12 -1.23 -10.72
N THR A 53 14.16 -2.50 -10.36
CA THR A 53 13.22 -3.12 -9.42
C THR A 53 13.93 -4.11 -8.52
N PHE A 54 13.40 -4.38 -7.32
CA PHE A 54 13.77 -5.53 -6.51
C PHE A 54 12.64 -6.56 -6.45
N ASP A 55 12.87 -7.68 -5.78
CA ASP A 55 11.86 -8.72 -5.56
C ASP A 55 11.35 -8.69 -4.11
N PRO A 56 10.13 -8.20 -3.84
CA PRO A 56 9.56 -8.19 -2.49
C PRO A 56 9.32 -9.60 -1.92
N GLY A 57 9.24 -10.63 -2.76
CA GLY A 57 9.13 -12.03 -2.34
C GLY A 57 10.32 -12.48 -1.49
N LEU A 58 11.54 -12.01 -1.83
CA LEU A 58 12.75 -12.31 -1.06
C LEU A 58 12.70 -11.77 0.37
N VAL A 59 12.08 -10.60 0.57
CA VAL A 59 11.89 -9.98 1.88
C VAL A 59 10.82 -10.72 2.67
N ASN A 60 9.73 -11.11 2.01
CA ASN A 60 8.70 -11.94 2.61
C ASN A 60 9.26 -13.30 3.08
N ASP A 61 10.06 -13.97 2.25
CA ASP A 61 10.68 -15.25 2.58
C ASP A 61 11.68 -15.13 3.74
N PHE A 62 12.43 -14.02 3.78
CA PHE A 62 13.30 -13.71 4.90
C PHE A 62 12.50 -13.55 6.20
N TYR A 63 11.42 -12.75 6.20
CA TYR A 63 10.57 -12.60 7.38
C TYR A 63 9.92 -13.94 7.78
N GLN A 64 9.47 -14.74 6.82
CA GLN A 64 8.91 -16.08 7.06
C GLN A 64 9.93 -16.98 7.77
N THR A 65 11.19 -16.90 7.35
CA THR A 65 12.29 -17.66 7.95
C THR A 65 12.53 -17.24 9.40
N ILE A 66 12.54 -15.94 9.69
CA ILE A 66 12.68 -15.42 11.05
C ILE A 66 11.52 -15.90 11.93
N ILE A 67 10.27 -15.67 11.53
CA ILE A 67 9.11 -15.98 12.38
C ILE A 67 8.96 -17.47 12.68
N LYS A 68 9.35 -18.35 11.75
CA LYS A 68 9.35 -19.81 11.96
C LYS A 68 10.39 -20.26 12.99
N GLN A 69 11.45 -19.48 13.17
CA GLN A 69 12.54 -19.80 14.10
C GLN A 69 12.40 -19.12 15.47
N LEU A 70 11.48 -18.16 15.62
CA LEU A 70 11.15 -17.53 16.88
C LEU A 70 10.39 -18.48 17.82
N LYS A 71 11.14 -19.27 18.60
CA LYS A 71 10.57 -20.17 19.60
C LYS A 71 9.96 -19.40 20.78
N ASP A 72 8.76 -19.80 21.19
CA ASP A 72 8.01 -19.24 22.33
C ASP A 72 7.51 -17.79 22.15
N TRP A 73 7.80 -17.16 21.01
CA TRP A 73 7.22 -15.86 20.68
C TRP A 73 5.80 -16.04 20.16
N SER A 74 4.91 -15.14 20.58
CA SER A 74 3.63 -14.93 19.91
C SER A 74 3.88 -14.06 18.68
N VAL A 75 3.68 -14.62 17.48
CA VAL A 75 4.01 -13.95 16.22
C VAL A 75 2.74 -13.68 15.42
N GLN A 76 2.64 -12.46 14.87
CA GLN A 76 1.63 -12.13 13.87
C GLN A 76 2.10 -12.59 12.49
N GLU A 77 1.17 -13.12 11.70
CA GLU A 77 1.43 -13.42 10.30
C GLU A 77 1.93 -12.19 9.54
N ILE A 78 2.73 -12.43 8.50
CA ILE A 78 3.23 -11.36 7.67
C ILE A 78 2.05 -10.70 6.98
N SER A 79 1.96 -9.38 7.14
CA SER A 79 0.93 -8.56 6.54
C SER A 79 1.52 -7.68 5.44
N ILE A 80 0.75 -7.49 4.38
CA ILE A 80 1.08 -6.57 3.28
C ILE A 80 0.01 -5.48 3.24
N SER A 81 0.40 -4.21 3.43
CA SER A 81 -0.51 -3.09 3.18
C SER A 81 -0.49 -2.72 1.71
N ASN A 82 -1.65 -2.33 1.18
CA ASN A 82 -1.80 -1.83 -0.18
C ASN A 82 -2.45 -0.45 -0.12
N ASN A 83 -1.63 0.60 -0.03
CA ASN A 83 -2.11 1.98 -0.01
C ASN A 83 -1.63 2.70 -1.27
N GLU A 84 -2.46 2.69 -2.31
CA GLU A 84 -2.14 3.28 -3.63
C GLU A 84 -0.79 2.78 -4.16
N ASP A 85 0.21 3.66 -4.22
CA ASP A 85 1.56 3.40 -4.70
C ASP A 85 2.54 3.00 -3.58
N ILE A 86 2.14 3.06 -2.30
CA ILE A 86 2.97 2.68 -1.16
C ILE A 86 2.53 1.33 -0.59
N ARG A 87 3.46 0.38 -0.54
CA ARG A 87 3.27 -0.92 0.08
C ARG A 87 4.21 -1.15 1.25
N ARG A 88 3.75 -1.95 2.19
CA ARG A 88 4.51 -2.32 3.38
C ARG A 88 4.42 -3.82 3.63
N ILE A 89 5.55 -4.49 3.75
CA ILE A 89 5.65 -5.85 4.27
C ILE A 89 6.07 -5.74 5.72
N PHE A 90 5.30 -6.27 6.66
CA PHE A 90 5.63 -6.18 8.08
C PHE A 90 5.15 -7.38 8.89
N THR A 91 5.78 -7.58 10.04
CA THR A 91 5.36 -8.53 11.06
C THR A 91 5.67 -7.99 12.45
N LYS A 92 4.86 -8.38 13.42
CA LYS A 92 5.05 -8.06 14.84
C LYS A 92 5.09 -9.35 15.64
N PHE A 93 5.89 -9.35 16.70
CA PHE A 93 6.06 -10.51 17.55
C PHE A 93 6.30 -10.07 18.98
N GLU A 94 5.83 -10.85 19.95
CA GLU A 94 5.99 -10.53 21.37
C GLU A 94 6.27 -11.76 22.22
N ILE A 95 7.03 -11.57 23.30
CA ILE A 95 7.32 -12.61 24.28
C ILE A 95 7.32 -12.02 25.68
N ARG A 96 6.89 -12.82 26.65
CA ARG A 96 6.83 -12.41 28.05
C ARG A 96 7.98 -12.99 28.85
N GLU A 97 8.69 -12.12 29.56
CA GLU A 97 9.75 -12.48 30.50
C GLU A 97 9.40 -11.92 31.89
N GLY A 98 8.93 -12.80 32.79
CA GLY A 98 8.39 -12.39 34.08
C GLY A 98 7.18 -11.47 33.95
N ASN A 99 7.28 -10.25 34.48
CA ASN A 99 6.25 -9.22 34.36
C ASN A 99 6.53 -8.21 33.24
N TYR A 100 7.38 -8.55 32.27
CA TYR A 100 7.72 -7.68 31.16
C TYR A 100 7.34 -8.33 29.83
N LEU A 101 6.84 -7.51 28.92
CA LEU A 101 6.59 -7.87 27.53
C LEU A 101 7.69 -7.27 26.68
N ILE A 102 8.32 -8.08 25.85
CA ILE A 102 9.20 -7.64 24.78
C ILE A 102 8.38 -7.74 23.50
N SER A 103 8.25 -6.65 22.75
CA SER A 103 7.61 -6.66 21.44
C SER A 103 8.55 -6.16 20.37
N GLY A 104 8.65 -6.89 19.27
CA GLY A 104 9.41 -6.53 18.08
C GLY A 104 8.51 -6.21 16.90
N HIS A 105 8.98 -5.32 16.04
CA HIS A 105 8.33 -4.95 14.78
C HIS A 105 9.39 -4.86 13.69
N MET A 106 9.22 -5.66 12.63
CA MET A 106 10.01 -5.59 11.40
C MET A 106 9.11 -5.12 10.26
N SER A 107 9.59 -4.16 9.46
CA SER A 107 8.84 -3.60 8.35
C SER A 107 9.76 -3.14 7.23
N LEU A 108 9.32 -3.32 5.99
CA LEU A 108 9.89 -2.69 4.79
C LEU A 108 8.77 -1.94 4.07
N GLN A 109 9.00 -0.67 3.78
CA GLN A 109 8.12 0.21 3.01
C GLN A 109 8.77 0.57 1.68
N TYR A 110 8.00 0.46 0.60
CA TYR A 110 8.47 0.61 -0.78
C TYR A 110 7.35 1.13 -1.69
N HIS A 111 7.74 1.80 -2.77
CA HIS A 111 6.82 2.24 -3.82
C HIS A 111 6.61 1.17 -4.88
N VAL A 112 5.42 1.20 -5.47
CA VAL A 112 5.00 0.37 -6.60
C VAL A 112 4.72 1.27 -7.79
N LEU A 113 5.42 1.03 -8.88
CA LEU A 113 5.21 1.72 -10.15
C LEU A 113 4.69 0.73 -11.18
N LEU A 114 3.61 1.11 -11.87
CA LEU A 114 2.96 0.30 -12.90
C LEU A 114 3.50 0.66 -14.29
N TYR A 115 3.87 -0.36 -15.05
CA TYR A 115 4.27 -0.25 -16.44
C TYR A 115 3.60 -1.34 -17.26
N TYR A 116 3.59 -1.22 -18.58
CA TYR A 116 3.16 -2.31 -19.44
C TYR A 116 4.29 -3.33 -19.65
N LYS A 117 3.89 -4.59 -19.87
CA LYS A 117 4.80 -5.63 -20.40
C LYS A 117 5.32 -5.18 -21.77
N PRO A 118 6.61 -5.41 -22.09
CA PRO A 118 7.14 -5.28 -23.46
C PRO A 118 6.53 -6.30 -24.43
N ASP A 119 5.24 -6.16 -24.73
CA ASP A 119 4.44 -7.07 -25.54
C ASP A 119 3.77 -6.30 -26.69
N GLN A 120 3.85 -6.86 -27.89
CA GLN A 120 3.20 -6.29 -29.07
C GLN A 120 1.67 -6.19 -28.92
N GLN A 121 1.06 -7.03 -28.08
CA GLN A 121 -0.37 -6.94 -27.77
C GLN A 121 -0.74 -5.60 -27.13
N VAL A 122 0.12 -5.03 -26.27
CA VAL A 122 -0.10 -3.71 -25.66
C VAL A 122 -0.23 -2.66 -26.75
N ILE A 123 0.68 -2.66 -27.73
CA ILE A 123 0.68 -1.70 -28.85
C ILE A 123 -0.61 -1.82 -29.68
N LYS A 124 -1.05 -3.06 -29.96
CA LYS A 124 -2.29 -3.30 -30.71
C LYS A 124 -3.51 -2.76 -29.97
N LEU A 125 -3.63 -3.08 -28.68
CA LEU A 125 -4.74 -2.65 -27.84
C LEU A 125 -4.74 -1.12 -27.65
N GLN A 126 -3.57 -0.50 -27.44
CA GLN A 126 -3.44 0.96 -27.36
C GLN A 126 -3.84 1.65 -28.65
N LYS A 127 -3.43 1.12 -29.81
CA LYS A 127 -3.82 1.67 -31.10
C LYS A 127 -5.34 1.57 -31.31
N GLU A 128 -5.92 0.40 -31.06
CA GLU A 128 -7.35 0.20 -31.18
C GLU A 128 -8.15 1.09 -30.22
N LEU A 129 -7.66 1.26 -29.00
CA LEU A 129 -8.24 2.18 -28.02
C LEU A 129 -8.15 3.63 -28.50
N SER A 130 -7.01 4.05 -29.07
CA SER A 130 -6.83 5.38 -29.64
C SER A 130 -7.80 5.64 -30.79
N ASP A 131 -7.95 4.68 -31.70
CA ASP A 131 -8.87 4.77 -32.84
C ASP A 131 -10.32 4.95 -32.34
N ILE A 132 -10.73 4.19 -31.32
CA ILE A 132 -12.06 4.34 -30.70
C ILE A 132 -12.20 5.71 -30.04
N ILE A 133 -11.20 6.17 -29.28
CA ILE A 133 -11.24 7.49 -28.63
C ILE A 133 -11.39 8.59 -29.67
N ASP A 134 -10.65 8.55 -30.78
CA ASP A 134 -10.73 9.55 -31.84
C ASP A 134 -12.11 9.54 -32.53
N LEU A 135 -12.69 8.35 -32.74
CA LEU A 135 -14.04 8.20 -33.29
C LEU A 135 -15.13 8.69 -32.33
N THR A 136 -14.99 8.45 -31.02
CA THR A 136 -15.99 8.84 -30.03
C THR A 136 -15.83 10.28 -29.54
N LYS A 137 -14.66 10.91 -29.68
CA LYS A 137 -14.33 12.24 -29.14
C LYS A 137 -15.37 13.33 -29.42
N ASN A 138 -15.82 13.43 -30.67
CA ASN A 138 -16.81 14.44 -31.06
C ASN A 138 -18.20 14.13 -30.50
N LYS A 139 -18.58 12.85 -30.47
CA LYS A 139 -19.86 12.41 -29.90
C LYS A 139 -19.88 12.51 -28.38
N GLU A 140 -18.79 12.16 -27.70
CA GLU A 140 -18.60 12.35 -26.25
C GLU A 140 -18.70 13.84 -25.88
N LYS A 141 -18.08 14.72 -26.67
CA LYS A 141 -18.18 16.17 -26.47
C LYS A 141 -19.60 16.69 -26.72
N GLN A 142 -20.23 16.29 -27.83
CA GLN A 142 -21.63 16.62 -28.11
C GLN A 142 -22.56 16.08 -27.02
N MET A 143 -22.32 14.89 -26.48
CA MET A 143 -23.10 14.34 -25.37
C MET A 143 -22.90 15.15 -24.09
N SER A 144 -21.67 15.53 -23.75
CA SER A 144 -21.43 16.37 -22.56
C SER A 144 -22.07 17.76 -22.70
N ASP A 145 -22.04 18.33 -23.90
CA ASP A 145 -22.63 19.65 -24.17
C ASP A 145 -24.17 19.57 -24.27
N ASN A 146 -24.70 18.46 -24.80
CA ASN A 146 -26.13 18.25 -24.99
C ASN A 146 -26.81 17.59 -23.79
N SER A 147 -26.11 16.88 -22.90
CA SER A 147 -26.73 16.18 -21.77
C SER A 147 -27.43 17.15 -20.83
N ASP A 148 -26.80 18.28 -20.53
CA ASP A 148 -27.37 19.31 -19.67
C ASP A 148 -28.60 19.93 -20.34
N GLN A 149 -28.49 20.27 -21.63
CA GLN A 149 -29.60 20.84 -22.39
C GLN A 149 -30.75 19.85 -22.62
N PHE A 150 -30.44 18.57 -22.78
CA PHE A 150 -31.39 17.48 -23.00
C PHE A 150 -32.12 17.11 -21.71
N VAL A 151 -31.41 17.02 -20.58
CA VAL A 151 -32.00 16.89 -19.24
C VAL A 151 -32.95 18.07 -18.98
N LEU A 152 -32.52 19.30 -19.26
CA LEU A 152 -33.36 20.50 -19.14
C LEU A 152 -34.59 20.45 -20.07
N ASN A 153 -34.44 19.99 -21.32
CA ASN A 153 -35.55 19.88 -22.26
C ASN A 153 -36.56 18.80 -21.83
N LYS A 154 -36.10 17.64 -21.37
CA LYS A 154 -36.96 16.56 -20.85
C LYS A 154 -37.71 16.95 -19.57
N LEU A 155 -37.05 17.70 -18.68
CA LEU A 155 -37.69 18.31 -17.51
C LEU A 155 -38.78 19.30 -17.95
N LYS A 156 -38.52 20.16 -18.95
CA LYS A 156 -39.52 21.08 -19.52
C LYS A 156 -40.67 20.36 -20.21
N GLU A 157 -40.42 19.25 -20.92
CA GLU A 157 -41.45 18.42 -21.57
C GLU A 157 -42.42 17.79 -20.57
N LYS A 158 -41.93 17.39 -19.39
CA LYS A 158 -42.74 16.82 -18.31
C LYS A 158 -43.50 17.85 -17.47
N GLY A 159 -43.45 19.14 -17.85
CA GLY A 159 -44.21 20.22 -17.24
C GLY A 159 -43.43 21.13 -16.29
N TYR A 160 -42.11 20.94 -16.13
CA TYR A 160 -41.26 21.76 -15.26
C TYR A 160 -40.70 22.99 -15.99
N LYS A 161 -41.57 23.74 -16.69
CA LYS A 161 -41.15 24.80 -17.64
C LYS A 161 -40.50 26.03 -17.01
N ASP A 162 -40.71 26.27 -15.71
CA ASP A 162 -40.34 27.53 -15.02
C ASP A 162 -39.44 27.35 -13.78
N PHE A 163 -38.77 26.19 -13.63
CA PHE A 163 -37.88 25.95 -12.49
C PHE A 163 -36.47 26.50 -12.77
N ASP A 164 -35.85 27.13 -11.77
CA ASP A 164 -34.43 27.49 -11.82
C ASP A 164 -33.55 26.22 -11.81
N HIS A 165 -32.29 26.34 -12.23
CA HIS A 165 -31.35 25.22 -12.29
C HIS A 165 -31.22 24.51 -10.93
N GLN A 166 -31.38 25.23 -9.82
CA GLN A 166 -31.19 24.71 -8.47
C GLN A 166 -32.33 23.77 -8.05
N LYS A 167 -33.59 24.13 -8.32
CA LYS A 167 -34.75 23.27 -8.07
C LYS A 167 -34.80 22.05 -8.99
N LEU A 168 -34.31 22.18 -10.22
CA LEU A 168 -34.20 21.05 -11.15
C LEU A 168 -33.18 20.02 -10.66
N PHE A 169 -32.06 20.46 -10.08
CA PHE A 169 -31.08 19.59 -9.42
C PHE A 169 -31.66 18.94 -8.16
N GLU A 170 -32.41 19.66 -7.32
CA GLU A 170 -33.07 19.10 -6.12
C GLU A 170 -34.05 17.97 -6.48
N ILE A 171 -34.93 18.16 -7.47
CA ILE A 171 -35.87 17.12 -7.92
C ILE A 171 -35.13 15.90 -8.48
N PHE A 172 -34.04 16.11 -9.21
CA PHE A 172 -33.22 15.04 -9.76
C PHE A 172 -32.44 14.28 -8.69
N TYR A 173 -32.10 14.95 -7.59
CA TYR A 173 -31.40 14.37 -6.44
C TYR A 173 -32.36 13.61 -5.51
N GLU A 174 -33.59 14.11 -5.31
CA GLU A 174 -34.59 13.52 -4.41
C GLU A 174 -35.33 12.32 -5.02
N ASN A 175 -35.37 12.20 -6.35
CA ASN A 175 -36.14 11.15 -7.03
C ASN A 175 -35.24 10.22 -7.86
N ASP A 176 -34.70 9.20 -7.19
CA ASP A 176 -33.81 8.20 -7.79
C ASP A 176 -34.46 7.45 -8.97
N GLU A 177 -35.75 7.12 -8.89
CA GLU A 177 -36.48 6.39 -9.93
C GLU A 177 -36.65 7.26 -11.20
N PHE A 178 -36.90 8.55 -11.00
CA PHE A 178 -36.95 9.54 -12.08
C PHE A 178 -35.57 9.76 -12.71
N ARG A 179 -34.53 9.87 -11.89
CA ARG A 179 -33.14 9.99 -12.34
C ARG A 179 -32.73 8.81 -13.21
N GLU A 180 -32.96 7.58 -12.75
CA GLU A 180 -32.66 6.38 -13.53
C GLU A 180 -33.43 6.33 -14.85
N LYS A 181 -34.70 6.76 -14.86
CA LYS A 181 -35.51 6.78 -16.08
C LYS A 181 -34.97 7.76 -17.11
N ILE A 182 -34.55 8.95 -16.68
CA ILE A 182 -33.93 9.95 -17.56
C ILE A 182 -32.58 9.44 -18.08
N TYR A 183 -31.74 8.83 -17.23
CA TYR A 183 -30.48 8.23 -17.69
C TYR A 183 -30.71 7.10 -18.72
N LYS A 184 -31.70 6.22 -18.51
CA LYS A 184 -32.06 5.18 -19.49
C LYS A 184 -32.61 5.77 -20.79
N GLU A 185 -33.39 6.85 -20.73
CA GLU A 185 -33.86 7.54 -21.94
C GLU A 185 -32.70 8.21 -22.69
N ILE A 186 -31.73 8.79 -21.96
CA ILE A 186 -30.49 9.32 -22.55
C ILE A 186 -29.71 8.19 -23.21
N GLU A 187 -29.45 7.08 -22.52
CA GLU A 187 -28.75 5.90 -23.06
C GLU A 187 -29.43 5.29 -24.29
N ASN A 188 -30.76 5.37 -24.41
CA ASN A 188 -31.51 4.87 -25.56
C ASN A 188 -31.52 5.82 -26.77
N ASP A 189 -31.31 7.13 -26.56
CA ASP A 189 -31.14 8.13 -27.63
C ASP A 189 -29.70 8.12 -28.20
N ILE A 190 -28.80 7.37 -27.57
CA ILE A 190 -27.45 7.11 -28.06
C ILE A 190 -27.54 6.08 -29.20
N GLU A 191 -26.98 6.43 -30.37
CA GLU A 191 -26.84 5.46 -31.48
C GLU A 191 -26.18 4.16 -30.98
N VAL A 192 -26.76 3.01 -31.32
CA VAL A 192 -26.29 1.67 -30.92
C VAL A 192 -24.79 1.50 -31.15
N ASP A 193 -24.27 2.05 -32.26
CA ASP A 193 -22.85 2.06 -32.60
C ASP A 193 -21.95 2.73 -31.53
N PHE A 194 -22.41 3.79 -30.88
CA PHE A 194 -21.65 4.46 -29.82
C PHE A 194 -21.64 3.66 -28.52
N GLN A 195 -22.75 3.00 -28.17
CA GLN A 195 -22.80 2.14 -26.99
C GLN A 195 -21.90 0.90 -27.17
N GLU A 196 -21.86 0.33 -28.37
CA GLU A 196 -20.92 -0.75 -28.71
C GLU A 196 -19.45 -0.29 -28.62
N LEU A 197 -19.13 0.89 -29.14
CA LEU A 197 -17.78 1.48 -29.03
C LEU A 197 -17.39 1.77 -27.58
N SER A 198 -18.31 2.27 -26.75
CA SER A 198 -18.09 2.53 -25.33
C SER A 198 -17.82 1.24 -24.56
N ASN A 199 -18.63 0.20 -24.78
CA ASN A 199 -18.42 -1.13 -24.20
C ASN A 199 -17.06 -1.72 -24.61
N LYS A 200 -16.71 -1.56 -25.89
CA LYS A 200 -15.43 -2.01 -26.43
C LYS A 200 -14.25 -1.26 -25.81
N LYS A 201 -14.36 0.07 -25.62
CA LYS A 201 -13.39 0.91 -24.90
C LYS A 201 -13.14 0.39 -23.49
N THR A 202 -14.19 0.11 -22.72
CA THR A 202 -14.07 -0.45 -21.35
C THR A 202 -13.39 -1.82 -21.36
N LYS A 203 -13.68 -2.68 -22.34
CA LYS A 203 -13.04 -3.99 -22.48
C LYS A 203 -11.54 -3.85 -22.78
N LEU A 204 -11.17 -2.98 -23.72
CA LEU A 204 -9.76 -2.73 -24.07
C LEU A 204 -8.95 -2.20 -22.89
N ILE A 205 -9.52 -1.32 -22.07
CA ILE A 205 -8.87 -0.83 -20.83
C ILE A 205 -8.59 -1.99 -19.89
N LYS A 206 -9.57 -2.88 -19.64
CA LYS A 206 -9.36 -4.07 -18.81
C LYS A 206 -8.31 -5.01 -19.38
N ASP A 207 -8.30 -5.21 -20.70
CA ASP A 207 -7.31 -6.04 -21.37
C ASP A 207 -5.90 -5.44 -21.26
N LEU A 208 -5.78 -4.11 -21.31
CA LEU A 208 -4.53 -3.39 -21.04
C LEU A 208 -4.10 -3.51 -19.57
N ASP A 209 -5.03 -3.39 -18.61
CA ASP A 209 -4.73 -3.55 -17.18
C ASP A 209 -4.12 -4.92 -16.87
N ASN A 210 -4.58 -5.98 -17.53
CA ASN A 210 -4.03 -7.33 -17.42
C ASN A 210 -2.58 -7.47 -17.95
N LEU A 211 -2.14 -6.51 -18.74
CA LEU A 211 -0.78 -6.43 -19.29
C LEU A 211 0.13 -5.50 -18.48
N LEU A 212 -0.35 -4.95 -17.37
CA LEU A 212 0.50 -4.21 -16.44
C LEU A 212 1.44 -5.17 -15.68
N ILE A 213 2.59 -4.62 -15.33
CA ILE A 213 3.60 -5.20 -14.43
C ILE A 213 3.95 -4.16 -13.38
N GLU A 214 4.23 -4.66 -12.19
CA GLU A 214 4.69 -3.86 -11.07
C GLU A 214 6.21 -3.87 -11.02
N THR A 215 6.76 -2.70 -10.78
CA THR A 215 8.15 -2.52 -10.38
C THR A 215 8.19 -1.89 -9.00
N TYR A 216 9.22 -2.25 -8.23
CA TYR A 216 9.30 -1.94 -6.82
C TYR A 216 10.54 -1.12 -6.52
N GLN A 217 10.37 0.00 -5.82
CA GLN A 217 11.45 0.90 -5.46
C GLN A 217 11.47 1.15 -3.97
N THR A 218 12.67 1.14 -3.39
CA THR A 218 12.86 1.47 -1.99
C THR A 218 14.25 2.03 -1.76
N SER A 219 14.34 2.92 -0.79
CA SER A 219 15.57 3.37 -0.18
C SER A 219 15.84 2.51 1.06
N PRO A 220 16.74 1.52 1.03
CA PRO A 220 17.01 0.63 2.15
C PRO A 220 17.81 1.36 3.24
N VAL A 221 17.13 2.25 3.96
CA VAL A 221 17.62 3.00 5.11
C VAL A 221 16.75 2.67 6.33
N LEU A 222 17.33 2.79 7.52
CA LEU A 222 16.52 2.71 8.73
C LEU A 222 15.67 3.98 8.86
N ILE A 223 14.36 3.78 9.04
CA ILE A 223 13.39 4.83 9.32
C ILE A 223 12.80 4.64 10.70
N ASP A 224 12.16 5.68 11.24
CA ASP A 224 11.41 5.60 12.50
C ASP A 224 9.90 5.45 12.23
N ASP A 225 9.10 5.28 13.28
CA ASP A 225 7.65 5.13 13.15
C ASP A 225 6.98 6.36 12.50
N THR A 226 7.52 7.56 12.71
CA THR A 226 6.95 8.80 12.13
C THR A 226 7.11 8.77 10.62
N ARG A 227 8.33 8.50 10.16
CA ARG A 227 8.68 8.37 8.74
C ARG A 227 7.93 7.22 8.08
N LEU A 228 7.73 6.12 8.81
CA LEU A 228 6.92 5.00 8.35
C LEU A 228 5.45 5.42 8.13
N ILE A 229 4.86 6.19 9.05
CA ILE A 229 3.47 6.68 8.93
C ILE A 229 3.31 7.70 7.81
N THR A 230 4.30 8.57 7.57
CA THR A 230 4.27 9.59 6.52
C THR A 230 4.52 9.05 5.11
N GLY A 231 4.70 7.74 4.96
CA GLY A 231 4.88 7.10 3.65
C GLY A 231 6.32 7.09 3.14
N GLU A 232 7.32 7.43 3.97
CA GLU A 232 8.71 7.40 3.52
C GLU A 232 9.21 5.97 3.26
N GLU A 233 10.00 5.80 2.20
CA GLU A 233 10.63 4.52 1.91
C GLU A 233 11.67 4.15 2.94
N GLY A 234 11.72 2.85 3.24
CA GLY A 234 12.80 2.27 4.01
C GLY A 234 12.32 1.18 4.94
N CYS A 235 13.17 0.83 5.90
CA CYS A 235 12.96 -0.32 6.75
C CYS A 235 12.98 0.07 8.23
N LEU A 236 12.19 -0.63 9.03
CA LEU A 236 12.04 -0.42 10.46
C LEU A 236 12.28 -1.76 11.16
N CYS A 237 13.16 -1.77 12.15
CA CYS A 237 13.32 -2.87 13.08
C CYS A 237 13.39 -2.29 14.49
N THR A 238 12.38 -2.54 15.30
CA THR A 238 12.25 -1.89 16.61
C THR A 238 11.82 -2.86 17.68
N PHE A 239 12.36 -2.66 18.88
CA PHE A 239 12.02 -3.41 20.07
C PHE A 239 11.51 -2.49 21.17
N ASP A 240 10.38 -2.86 21.75
CA ASP A 240 9.76 -2.21 22.89
C ASP A 240 9.76 -3.16 24.08
N ILE A 241 9.96 -2.61 25.27
CA ILE A 241 9.77 -3.32 26.54
C ILE A 241 8.66 -2.61 27.32
N GLU A 242 7.68 -3.38 27.78
CA GLU A 242 6.55 -2.88 28.57
C GLU A 242 6.44 -3.68 29.87
N PHE A 243 6.10 -3.01 30.97
CA PHE A 243 5.81 -3.68 32.24
C PHE A 243 4.32 -4.04 32.31
N ILE A 244 4.01 -5.28 32.70
CA ILE A 244 2.65 -5.77 32.83
C ILE A 244 2.24 -5.72 34.29
N LYS A 245 1.21 -4.92 34.58
CA LYS A 245 0.57 -4.84 35.89
C LYS A 245 -0.94 -4.93 35.74
N ASN A 246 -1.58 -5.90 36.41
CA ASN A 246 -3.03 -6.09 36.38
C ASN A 246 -3.62 -6.19 34.94
N LYS A 247 -2.91 -6.84 34.02
CA LYS A 247 -3.23 -6.94 32.58
C LYS A 247 -3.12 -5.63 31.79
N THR A 248 -2.69 -4.54 32.42
CA THR A 248 -2.35 -3.28 31.74
C THR A 248 -0.87 -3.29 31.36
N LYS A 249 -0.57 -2.83 30.15
CA LYS A 249 0.80 -2.62 29.64
C LYS A 249 1.24 -1.19 29.98
N GLU A 250 2.35 -1.05 30.69
CA GLU A 250 2.92 0.24 31.10
C GLU A 250 4.29 0.43 30.41
N GLY A 251 4.38 1.45 29.57
CA GLY A 251 5.62 1.78 28.86
C GLY A 251 6.68 2.45 29.75
N LEU A 252 6.29 2.98 30.91
CA LEU A 252 7.15 3.65 31.88
C LEU A 252 7.38 2.73 33.09
N PHE A 253 8.61 2.28 33.29
CA PHE A 253 8.99 1.49 34.46
C PHE A 253 10.43 1.81 34.88
N ASP A 254 10.77 1.50 36.13
CA ASP A 254 12.13 1.64 36.63
C ASP A 254 12.91 0.33 36.41
N PRO A 255 13.93 0.30 35.53
CA PRO A 255 14.72 -0.91 35.28
C PRO A 255 15.49 -1.40 36.51
N ARG A 256 15.70 -0.56 37.54
CA ARG A 256 16.35 -0.96 38.80
C ARG A 256 15.50 -1.90 39.64
N LYS A 257 14.18 -1.92 39.40
CA LYS A 257 13.23 -2.82 40.09
C LYS A 257 13.09 -4.18 39.43
N MET A 258 13.72 -4.38 38.28
CA MET A 258 13.73 -5.65 37.56
C MET A 258 14.71 -6.62 38.21
N SER A 259 14.32 -7.88 38.41
CA SER A 259 15.23 -8.91 38.92
C SER A 259 16.33 -9.23 37.90
N GLU A 260 17.52 -9.59 38.40
CA GLU A 260 18.65 -9.95 37.53
C GLU A 260 18.32 -11.10 36.58
N SER A 261 17.57 -12.11 37.05
CA SER A 261 17.10 -13.21 36.21
C SER A 261 16.27 -12.76 35.00
N VAL A 262 15.45 -11.72 35.16
CA VAL A 262 14.62 -11.18 34.07
C VAL A 262 15.47 -10.32 33.14
N LYS A 263 16.41 -9.55 33.69
CA LYS A 263 17.38 -8.79 32.88
C LYS A 263 18.18 -9.70 31.96
N ASP A 264 18.73 -10.78 32.51
CA ASP A 264 19.49 -11.78 31.77
C ASP A 264 18.63 -12.46 30.70
N SER A 265 17.36 -12.76 31.01
CA SER A 265 16.44 -13.37 30.05
C SER A 265 16.15 -12.44 28.87
N ILE A 266 15.86 -11.16 29.13
CA ILE A 266 15.63 -10.16 28.07
C ILE A 266 16.86 -10.01 27.17
N ILE A 267 18.05 -9.93 27.77
CA ILE A 267 19.32 -9.89 27.02
C ILE A 267 19.44 -11.12 26.10
N LYS A 268 19.18 -12.31 26.66
CA LYS A 268 19.25 -13.57 25.91
C LYS A 268 18.27 -13.58 24.75
N ARG A 269 17.04 -13.08 24.92
CA ARG A 269 16.04 -12.98 23.84
C ARG A 269 16.50 -12.09 22.69
N LEU A 270 17.13 -10.96 22.99
CA LEU A 270 17.70 -10.08 21.95
C LEU A 270 18.89 -10.75 21.24
N ASP A 271 19.74 -11.47 21.97
CA ASP A 271 20.86 -12.22 21.38
C ASP A 271 20.40 -13.39 20.50
N GLU A 272 19.34 -14.09 20.91
CA GLU A 272 18.67 -15.11 20.10
C GLU A 272 18.14 -14.50 18.79
N PHE A 273 17.42 -13.38 18.88
CA PHE A 273 16.91 -12.68 17.69
C PHE A 273 18.04 -12.24 16.76
N SER A 274 19.10 -11.65 17.31
CA SER A 274 20.27 -11.20 16.56
C SER A 274 20.90 -12.31 15.72
N LYS A 275 21.00 -13.53 16.28
CA LYS A 275 21.52 -14.70 15.56
C LYS A 275 20.63 -15.13 14.39
N LEU A 276 19.32 -14.93 14.48
CA LEU A 276 18.40 -15.26 13.39
C LEU A 276 18.61 -14.36 12.16
N LEU A 277 19.07 -13.12 12.37
CA LEU A 277 19.37 -12.20 11.27
C LEU A 277 20.63 -12.58 10.47
N GLN A 278 21.48 -13.47 11.01
CA GLN A 278 22.72 -13.91 10.38
C GLN A 278 22.54 -15.10 9.42
N ILE A 279 21.31 -15.62 9.31
CA ILE A 279 20.91 -16.71 8.39
C ILE A 279 20.67 -16.12 7.00
#